data_AF-A0A9P3EPY1-F1
#
_entry.id   AF-A0A9P3EPY1-F1
#
_cell.length_a   1.000
_cell.length_b   1.000
_cell.length_c   1.000
_cell.angle_alpha   90.00
_cell.angle_beta   90.00
_cell.angle_gamma   90.00
#
_symmetry.space_group_name_H-M   'P 1'
#
loop_
_entity.id
_entity.type
_entity.pdbx_description
1 polymer ?
#
loop_
_entity_poly.entity_id
_entity_poly.type
_entity_poly.pdbx_seq_one_letter_code
_entity_poly.pdbx_strand_id
1 'polypeptide(L)'
;MARILVLPIELRVSILQELSDIGDLSAALSSHRLLAEALRESPTIVGHVLGNEIDPRLWPVAVMIWQMRTHRKDTKVHDEQDALSILEECQNTTPQEAWKYLNTVDLAEAHKYSHQLQRAIDKFTTDFISMALDFLTIEGVLDHSSPAPSPTEAYRVQRAFYFFEFFCCLWDGGPYIVDWDRQWSLPLYVGFDPWINEQLASVYEYLLRQLTIAFNDVYRIRWGTLNTADLEPDYENAENAFLVSRGINYVYKLTRAPTREARCRLLVAETKPGKSFLLNVAIEDLNDQYYHERHTHRSPLFGAAYMRALQDRSQHPDVSTSDLFLPDLGKSGPAEIWCQAHLSDDHAQWGSDFVLSKNFAHERKAGYVMWDACRILDFENFKREKDVSNRNYQ
;
A
#
# COMPACT_ATOMS: atom_id res chain seq x y z
N MET A 1 42.36 -16.53 -7.49
CA MET A 1 41.27 -17.24 -8.21
C MET A 1 40.00 -17.11 -7.40
N ALA A 2 38.91 -16.65 -8.00
CA ALA A 2 37.62 -16.52 -7.30
C ALA A 2 37.11 -17.91 -6.90
N ARG A 3 37.11 -18.19 -5.59
CA ARG A 3 36.83 -19.53 -5.02
C ARG A 3 35.46 -20.10 -5.43
N ILE A 4 34.49 -19.23 -5.71
CA ILE A 4 33.14 -19.60 -6.14
C ILE A 4 33.11 -20.31 -7.51
N LEU A 5 34.05 -20.02 -8.40
CA LEU A 5 34.06 -20.55 -9.77
C LEU A 5 34.51 -22.01 -9.85
N VAL A 6 35.16 -22.51 -8.81
CA VAL A 6 35.65 -23.91 -8.71
C VAL A 6 34.61 -24.81 -8.04
N LEU A 7 33.51 -24.23 -7.54
CA LEU A 7 32.46 -24.99 -6.87
C LEU A 7 31.63 -25.81 -7.88
N PRO A 8 31.14 -26.99 -7.47
CA PRO A 8 30.08 -27.71 -8.17
C PRO A 8 28.90 -26.80 -8.52
N ILE A 9 28.20 -27.14 -9.60
CA ILE A 9 27.13 -26.28 -10.12
C ILE A 9 26.00 -26.13 -9.10
N GLU A 10 25.72 -27.17 -8.32
CA GLU A 10 24.71 -27.19 -7.27
C GLU A 10 25.00 -26.15 -6.20
N LEU A 11 26.27 -26.02 -5.77
CA LEU A 11 26.68 -25.00 -4.80
C LEU A 11 26.62 -23.59 -5.39
N ARG A 12 26.92 -23.43 -6.69
CA ARG A 12 26.75 -22.14 -7.36
C ARG A 12 25.27 -21.74 -7.42
N VAL A 13 24.39 -22.68 -7.76
CA VAL A 13 22.93 -22.48 -7.76
C VAL A 13 22.46 -22.06 -6.37
N SER A 14 22.81 -22.80 -5.32
CA SER A 14 22.43 -22.45 -3.94
C SER A 14 22.95 -21.07 -3.54
N ILE A 15 24.20 -20.72 -3.84
CA ILE A 15 24.73 -19.38 -3.52
C ILE A 15 23.95 -18.27 -4.27
N LEU A 16 23.60 -18.49 -5.54
CA LEU A 16 22.83 -17.52 -6.31
C LEU A 16 21.39 -17.38 -5.82
N GLN A 17 20.79 -18.45 -5.27
CA GLN A 17 19.45 -18.41 -4.67
C GLN A 17 19.37 -17.61 -3.37
N GLU A 18 20.50 -17.38 -2.69
CA GLU A 18 20.60 -16.59 -1.46
C GLU A 18 20.78 -15.09 -1.72
N LEU A 19 20.84 -14.65 -2.97
CA LEU A 19 20.91 -13.22 -3.29
C LEU A 19 19.61 -12.53 -2.88
N SER A 20 19.74 -11.31 -2.37
CA SER A 20 18.62 -10.51 -1.85
C SER A 20 17.75 -9.92 -2.94
N ASP A 21 18.32 -9.62 -4.11
CA ASP A 21 17.61 -8.97 -5.21
C ASP A 21 18.12 -9.34 -6.61
N ILE A 22 17.25 -9.10 -7.59
CA ILE A 22 17.42 -9.38 -9.02
C ILE A 22 18.49 -8.48 -9.64
N GLY A 23 18.74 -7.31 -9.07
CA GLY A 23 19.86 -6.45 -9.46
C GLY A 23 21.20 -7.13 -9.19
N ASP A 24 21.38 -7.63 -7.97
CA ASP A 24 22.55 -8.40 -7.55
C ASP A 24 22.69 -9.71 -8.34
N LEU A 25 21.59 -10.42 -8.60
CA LEU A 25 21.61 -11.58 -9.49
C LEU A 25 22.09 -11.19 -10.90
N SER A 26 21.55 -10.13 -11.48
CA SER A 26 21.93 -9.66 -12.82
C SER A 26 23.42 -9.28 -12.88
N ALA A 27 23.93 -8.61 -11.84
CA ALA A 27 25.34 -8.27 -11.72
C ALA A 27 26.23 -9.52 -11.59
N ALA A 28 25.83 -10.48 -10.77
CA ALA A 28 26.55 -11.75 -10.58
C ALA A 28 26.63 -12.55 -11.90
N LEU A 29 25.52 -12.69 -12.62
CA LEU A 29 25.47 -13.40 -13.91
C LEU A 29 26.31 -12.71 -14.98
N SER A 30 26.34 -11.38 -14.97
CA SER A 30 27.17 -10.58 -15.88
C SER A 30 28.67 -10.67 -15.56
N SER A 31 29.03 -10.99 -14.31
CA SER A 31 30.42 -11.06 -13.87
C SER A 31 31.18 -12.28 -14.44
N HIS A 32 30.50 -13.40 -14.69
CA HIS A 32 31.17 -14.61 -15.16
C HIS A 32 30.23 -15.64 -15.82
N ARG A 33 30.69 -16.23 -16.94
CA ARG A 33 29.92 -17.21 -17.74
C ARG A 33 29.44 -18.44 -16.95
N LEU A 34 30.22 -18.91 -15.97
CA LEU A 34 29.89 -20.08 -15.15
C LEU A 34 28.73 -19.81 -14.18
N LEU A 35 28.49 -18.55 -13.82
CA LEU A 35 27.33 -18.17 -13.03
C LEU A 35 26.10 -18.07 -13.94
N ALA A 36 26.25 -17.51 -15.14
CA ALA A 36 25.21 -17.53 -16.18
C ALA A 36 24.80 -18.96 -16.60
N GLU A 37 25.74 -19.90 -16.62
CA GLU A 37 25.47 -21.32 -16.87
C GLU A 37 24.67 -21.96 -15.72
N ALA A 38 24.94 -21.59 -14.47
CA ALA A 38 24.16 -22.07 -13.33
C ALA A 38 22.68 -21.67 -13.43
N LEU A 39 22.39 -20.45 -13.89
CA LEU A 39 21.01 -20.02 -14.18
C LEU A 39 20.37 -20.83 -15.32
N ARG A 40 21.13 -21.17 -16.36
CA ARG A 40 20.59 -21.97 -17.47
C ARG A 40 20.19 -23.37 -17.01
N GLU A 41 21.00 -23.97 -16.14
CA GLU A 41 20.75 -25.30 -15.56
C GLU A 41 19.65 -25.27 -14.49
N SER A 42 19.49 -24.14 -13.79
CA SER A 42 18.45 -23.95 -12.78
C SER A 42 17.75 -22.59 -12.91
N PRO A 43 16.70 -22.49 -13.75
CA PRO A 43 15.94 -21.25 -13.91
C PRO A 43 15.21 -20.80 -12.63
N THR A 44 14.96 -21.71 -11.68
CA THR A 44 14.30 -21.43 -10.40
C THR A 44 15.08 -20.44 -9.53
N ILE A 45 16.36 -20.20 -9.80
CA ILE A 45 17.14 -19.13 -9.15
C ILE A 45 16.41 -17.79 -9.20
N VAL A 46 15.75 -17.46 -10.32
CA VAL A 46 15.02 -16.19 -10.47
C VAL A 46 13.85 -16.12 -9.49
N GLY A 47 13.05 -17.18 -9.40
CA GLY A 47 11.93 -17.25 -8.47
C GLY A 47 12.36 -17.16 -7.01
N HIS A 48 13.50 -17.79 -6.67
CA HIS A 48 14.10 -17.69 -5.33
C HIS A 48 14.52 -16.27 -4.98
N VAL A 49 15.27 -15.61 -5.85
CA VAL A 49 15.73 -14.24 -5.59
C VAL A 49 14.55 -13.27 -5.51
N LEU A 50 13.53 -13.41 -6.36
CA LEU A 50 12.30 -12.62 -6.24
C LEU A 50 11.55 -12.88 -4.93
N GLY A 51 11.50 -14.13 -4.48
CA GLY A 51 10.89 -14.47 -3.20
C GLY A 51 11.67 -13.95 -1.99
N ASN A 52 12.96 -13.66 -2.13
CA ASN A 52 13.76 -13.02 -1.09
C ASN A 52 13.51 -11.51 -1.02
N GLU A 53 13.19 -10.86 -2.15
CA GLU A 53 12.84 -9.42 -2.18
C GLU A 53 11.50 -9.11 -1.51
N ILE A 54 10.56 -10.05 -1.60
CA ILE A 54 9.15 -9.84 -1.22
C ILE A 54 8.81 -10.71 -0.02
N ASP A 55 8.23 -10.10 1.02
CA ASP A 55 7.72 -10.87 2.16
C ASP A 55 6.77 -11.98 1.66
N PRO A 56 6.94 -13.25 2.11
CA PRO A 56 6.13 -14.37 1.63
C PRO A 56 4.61 -14.19 1.80
N ARG A 57 4.19 -13.37 2.77
CA ARG A 57 2.79 -13.02 3.00
C ARG A 57 2.22 -12.12 1.90
N LEU A 58 3.07 -11.48 1.09
CA LEU A 58 2.70 -10.62 -0.04
C LEU A 58 2.82 -11.30 -1.39
N TRP A 59 3.35 -12.54 -1.47
CA TRP A 59 3.51 -13.23 -2.76
C TRP A 59 2.21 -13.35 -3.57
N PRO A 60 1.05 -13.71 -2.98
CA PRO A 60 -0.18 -13.82 -3.76
C PRO A 60 -0.58 -12.50 -4.45
N VAL A 61 -0.56 -11.38 -3.70
CA VAL A 61 -0.89 -10.07 -4.28
C VAL A 61 0.18 -9.59 -5.26
N ALA A 62 1.46 -9.82 -4.97
CA ALA A 62 2.56 -9.45 -5.84
C ALA A 62 2.48 -10.16 -7.21
N VAL A 63 2.21 -11.47 -7.19
CA VAL A 63 1.99 -12.28 -8.38
C VAL A 63 0.75 -11.82 -9.15
N MET A 64 -0.34 -11.49 -8.46
CA MET A 64 -1.55 -11.03 -9.14
C MET A 64 -1.34 -9.68 -9.84
N ILE A 65 -0.69 -8.71 -9.18
CA ILE A 65 -0.30 -7.44 -9.80
C ILE A 65 0.54 -7.67 -11.05
N TRP A 66 1.52 -8.58 -10.95
CA TRP A 66 2.36 -8.92 -12.08
C TRP A 66 1.53 -9.48 -13.23
N GLN A 67 0.73 -10.51 -13.00
CA GLN A 67 -0.13 -11.12 -14.02
C GLN A 67 -0.99 -10.05 -14.71
N MET A 68 -1.57 -9.12 -13.96
CA MET A 68 -2.35 -8.00 -14.49
C MET A 68 -1.51 -7.07 -15.39
N ARG A 69 -0.28 -6.72 -14.98
CA ARG A 69 0.58 -5.78 -15.70
C ARG A 69 1.30 -6.37 -16.92
N THR A 70 1.57 -7.68 -16.95
CA THR A 70 2.34 -8.31 -18.04
C THR A 70 1.53 -9.23 -18.93
N HIS A 71 0.65 -10.05 -18.35
CA HIS A 71 -0.01 -11.16 -19.06
C HIS A 71 -1.47 -10.87 -19.43
N ARG A 72 -2.20 -10.08 -18.64
CA ARG A 72 -3.64 -9.80 -18.84
C ARG A 72 -3.93 -8.53 -19.66
N LYS A 73 -3.12 -8.21 -20.67
CA LYS A 73 -3.37 -7.02 -21.52
C LYS A 73 -4.74 -7.01 -22.21
N ASP A 74 -5.31 -8.21 -22.43
CA ASP A 74 -6.61 -8.41 -23.05
C ASP A 74 -7.73 -8.75 -22.05
N THR A 75 -7.42 -9.02 -20.78
CA THR A 75 -8.38 -9.28 -19.71
C THR A 75 -8.62 -8.00 -18.92
N LYS A 76 -9.08 -6.96 -19.61
CA LYS A 76 -9.48 -5.73 -18.94
C LYS A 76 -10.69 -6.04 -18.08
N VAL A 77 -10.69 -5.60 -16.84
CA VAL A 77 -11.88 -5.65 -15.98
C VAL A 77 -12.98 -4.84 -16.68
N HIS A 78 -14.03 -5.54 -17.13
CA HIS A 78 -15.13 -4.94 -17.87
C HIS A 78 -16.23 -4.47 -16.93
N ASP A 79 -16.43 -5.18 -15.83
CA ASP A 79 -17.42 -4.89 -14.82
C ASP A 79 -16.94 -5.25 -13.40
N GLU A 80 -17.82 -5.05 -12.43
CA GLU A 80 -17.62 -5.34 -11.02
C GLU A 80 -17.42 -6.85 -10.76
N GLN A 81 -18.09 -7.71 -11.52
CA GLN A 81 -18.02 -9.16 -11.35
C GLN A 81 -16.64 -9.70 -11.73
N ASP A 82 -16.05 -9.17 -12.80
CA ASP A 82 -14.66 -9.46 -13.18
C ASP A 82 -13.70 -9.08 -12.04
N ALA A 83 -13.87 -7.90 -11.45
CA ALA A 83 -13.02 -7.44 -10.36
C ALA A 83 -13.16 -8.32 -9.11
N LEU A 84 -14.39 -8.72 -8.77
CA LEU A 84 -14.66 -9.64 -7.67
C LEU A 84 -14.02 -11.01 -7.90
N SER A 85 -14.12 -11.55 -9.12
CA SER A 85 -13.48 -12.83 -9.44
C SER A 85 -11.95 -12.78 -9.35
N ILE A 86 -11.32 -11.66 -9.73
CA ILE A 86 -9.86 -11.47 -9.57
C ILE A 86 -9.48 -11.36 -8.09
N LEU A 87 -10.29 -10.67 -7.30
CA LEU A 87 -10.10 -10.58 -5.85
C LEU A 87 -10.23 -11.94 -5.18
N GLU A 88 -11.28 -12.70 -5.49
CA GLU A 88 -11.48 -14.07 -5.01
C GLU A 88 -10.32 -14.97 -5.42
N GLU A 89 -9.83 -14.87 -6.66
CA GLU A 89 -8.64 -15.59 -7.13
C GLU A 89 -7.41 -15.23 -6.28
N CYS A 90 -7.18 -13.93 -6.04
CA CYS A 90 -6.08 -13.46 -5.22
C CYS A 90 -6.19 -13.95 -3.77
N GLN A 91 -7.39 -13.92 -3.18
CA GLN A 91 -7.68 -14.39 -1.82
C GLN A 91 -7.48 -15.89 -1.64
N ASN A 92 -7.83 -16.67 -2.67
CA ASN A 92 -7.72 -18.12 -2.64
C ASN A 92 -6.33 -18.62 -3.04
N THR A 93 -5.46 -17.75 -3.55
CA THR A 93 -4.09 -18.09 -3.94
C THR A 93 -3.22 -18.26 -2.70
N THR A 94 -2.79 -19.48 -2.45
CA THR A 94 -1.86 -19.79 -1.35
C THR A 94 -0.44 -19.27 -1.65
N PRO A 95 0.39 -19.01 -0.63
CA PRO A 95 1.81 -18.69 -0.84
C PRO A 95 2.56 -19.75 -1.67
N GLN A 96 2.18 -21.03 -1.55
CA GLN A 96 2.78 -22.11 -2.32
C GLN A 96 2.40 -22.06 -3.81
N GLU A 97 1.18 -21.65 -4.14
CA GLU A 97 0.75 -21.44 -5.54
C GLU A 97 1.41 -20.21 -6.13
N ALA A 98 1.46 -19.10 -5.39
CA ALA A 98 2.20 -17.91 -5.79
C ALA A 98 3.68 -18.22 -6.02
N TRP A 99 4.30 -19.00 -5.15
CA TRP A 99 5.69 -19.47 -5.30
C TRP A 99 5.91 -20.30 -6.56
N LYS A 100 4.98 -21.20 -6.91
CA LYS A 100 5.07 -21.95 -8.18
C LYS A 100 5.10 -20.99 -9.37
N TYR A 101 4.30 -19.93 -9.33
CA TYR A 101 4.29 -18.92 -10.38
C TYR A 101 5.60 -18.13 -10.44
N LEU A 102 6.14 -17.69 -9.30
CA LEU A 102 7.44 -17.00 -9.24
C LEU A 102 8.57 -17.84 -9.86
N ASN A 103 8.51 -19.16 -9.76
CA ASN A 103 9.49 -20.05 -10.39
C ASN A 103 9.35 -20.22 -11.91
N THR A 104 8.26 -19.74 -12.52
CA THR A 104 8.09 -19.78 -13.99
C THR A 104 8.58 -18.51 -14.69
N VAL A 105 8.94 -17.50 -13.91
CA VAL A 105 9.35 -16.19 -14.37
C VAL A 105 10.75 -16.23 -14.99
N ASP A 106 10.92 -15.56 -16.13
CA ASP A 106 12.25 -15.31 -16.68
C ASP A 106 12.95 -14.09 -16.07
N LEU A 107 14.28 -14.05 -16.19
CA LEU A 107 15.10 -12.98 -15.62
C LEU A 107 14.75 -11.57 -16.16
N ALA A 108 14.35 -11.46 -17.43
CA ALA A 108 14.04 -10.15 -18.03
C ALA A 108 12.71 -9.60 -17.48
N GLU A 109 11.71 -10.46 -17.32
CA GLU A 109 10.44 -10.10 -16.68
C GLU A 109 10.63 -9.79 -15.19
N ALA A 110 11.40 -10.62 -14.47
CA ALA A 110 11.77 -10.38 -13.08
C ALA A 110 12.45 -9.02 -12.90
N HIS A 111 13.43 -8.71 -13.76
CA HIS A 111 14.15 -7.45 -13.71
C HIS A 111 13.21 -6.27 -13.96
N LYS A 112 12.28 -6.39 -14.92
CA LYS A 112 11.29 -5.34 -15.19
C LYS A 112 10.38 -5.12 -13.98
N TYR A 113 9.89 -6.20 -13.36
CA TYR A 113 9.01 -6.13 -12.19
C TYR A 113 9.73 -5.52 -10.98
N SER A 114 10.86 -6.12 -10.58
CA SER A 114 11.66 -5.70 -9.42
C SER A 114 12.10 -4.23 -9.55
N HIS A 115 12.64 -3.86 -10.71
CA HIS A 115 13.11 -2.49 -10.94
C HIS A 115 11.97 -1.44 -10.92
N GLN A 116 10.77 -1.80 -11.36
CA GLN A 116 9.66 -0.84 -11.52
C GLN A 116 8.76 -0.75 -10.30
N LEU A 117 8.35 -1.89 -9.73
CA LEU A 117 7.38 -1.92 -8.65
C LEU A 117 8.06 -2.11 -7.30
N GLN A 118 8.81 -3.20 -7.11
CA GLN A 118 9.38 -3.54 -5.80
C GLN A 118 10.29 -2.42 -5.30
N ARG A 119 11.19 -1.90 -6.15
CA ARG A 119 12.05 -0.77 -5.81
C ARG A 119 11.27 0.50 -5.41
N ALA A 120 10.14 0.75 -6.07
CA ALA A 120 9.31 1.92 -5.76
C ALA A 120 8.58 1.73 -4.42
N ILE A 121 8.04 0.53 -4.17
CA ILE A 121 7.42 0.16 -2.90
C ILE A 121 8.43 0.27 -1.76
N ASP A 122 9.60 -0.37 -1.86
CA ASP A 122 10.63 -0.33 -0.81
C ASP A 122 11.06 1.08 -0.46
N LYS A 123 11.24 1.92 -1.48
CA LYS A 123 11.60 3.31 -1.26
C LYS A 123 10.48 4.08 -0.58
N PHE A 124 9.24 3.94 -1.05
CA PHE A 124 8.11 4.62 -0.42
C PHE A 124 7.78 4.11 0.97
N THR A 125 7.91 2.82 1.24
CA THR A 125 7.82 2.24 2.58
C THR A 125 8.87 2.87 3.50
N THR A 126 10.12 2.90 3.09
CA THR A 126 11.21 3.49 3.88
C THR A 126 10.95 4.97 4.17
N ASP A 127 10.56 5.72 3.14
CA ASP A 127 10.28 7.15 3.26
C ASP A 127 9.06 7.41 4.16
N PHE A 128 7.96 6.67 3.96
CA PHE A 128 6.74 6.77 4.78
C PHE A 128 7.04 6.52 6.25
N ILE A 129 7.74 5.41 6.55
CA ILE A 129 8.10 5.06 7.93
C ILE A 129 8.97 6.16 8.55
N SER A 130 10.00 6.62 7.85
CA SER A 130 10.87 7.69 8.36
C SER A 130 10.05 8.94 8.67
N MET A 131 9.23 9.41 7.73
CA MET A 131 8.40 10.61 7.93
C MET A 131 7.42 10.46 9.09
N ALA A 132 6.78 9.30 9.21
CA ALA A 132 5.80 9.07 10.25
C ALA A 132 6.45 8.95 11.65
N LEU A 133 7.63 8.32 11.76
CA LEU A 133 8.39 8.27 13.02
C LEU A 133 8.98 9.63 13.40
N ASP A 134 9.50 10.38 12.42
CA ASP A 134 9.98 11.75 12.64
C ASP A 134 8.85 12.64 13.14
N PHE A 135 7.66 12.49 12.54
CA PHE A 135 6.46 13.21 12.95
C PHE A 135 6.05 12.88 14.38
N LEU A 136 6.00 11.60 14.76
CA LEU A 136 5.72 11.18 16.12
C LEU A 136 6.77 11.69 17.12
N THR A 137 8.02 11.83 16.70
CA THR A 137 9.09 12.40 17.55
C THR A 137 8.93 13.90 17.74
N ILE A 138 8.57 14.64 16.68
CA ILE A 138 8.33 16.09 16.73
C ILE A 138 7.14 16.42 17.64
N GLU A 139 6.07 15.62 17.55
CA GLU A 139 4.88 15.76 18.37
C GLU A 139 5.07 15.27 19.81
N GLY A 140 6.27 14.84 20.22
CA GLY A 140 6.57 14.44 21.60
C GLY A 140 6.02 13.07 22.02
N VAL A 141 5.50 12.31 21.06
CA VAL A 141 4.83 11.01 21.25
C VAL A 141 5.84 9.90 21.47
N LEU A 142 6.96 10.00 20.75
CA LEU A 142 8.10 9.11 20.87
C LEU A 142 9.29 9.91 21.41
N ASP A 143 10.11 9.23 22.21
CA ASP A 143 11.42 9.76 22.59
C ASP A 143 12.28 10.02 21.35
N HIS A 144 13.21 10.98 21.43
CA HIS A 144 14.14 11.36 20.36
C HIS A 144 14.99 10.21 19.77
N SER A 145 14.93 9.02 20.37
CA SER A 145 15.54 7.78 19.87
C SER A 145 14.46 6.74 19.59
N SER A 146 13.57 7.03 18.63
CA SER A 146 12.54 6.06 18.24
C SER A 146 13.20 4.78 17.72
N PRO A 147 12.85 3.60 18.26
CA PRO A 147 13.34 2.35 17.74
C PRO A 147 12.85 2.14 16.30
N ALA A 148 13.65 1.43 15.52
CA ALA A 148 13.28 0.99 14.18
C ALA A 148 11.90 0.31 14.16
N PRO A 149 11.15 0.36 13.03
CA PRO A 149 9.89 -0.36 12.90
C PRO A 149 10.11 -1.86 13.15
N SER A 150 9.12 -2.51 13.79
CA SER A 150 9.09 -3.96 13.88
C SER A 150 8.89 -4.55 12.46
N PRO A 151 9.31 -5.80 12.21
CA PRO A 151 9.05 -6.45 10.92
C PRO A 151 7.55 -6.50 10.55
N THR A 152 6.67 -6.54 11.55
CA THR A 152 5.21 -6.51 11.33
C THR A 152 4.74 -5.12 10.93
N GLU A 153 5.25 -4.07 11.55
CA GLU A 153 4.91 -2.68 11.19
C GLU A 153 5.38 -2.33 9.78
N ALA A 154 6.62 -2.71 9.44
CA ALA A 154 7.14 -2.54 8.08
C ALA A 154 6.28 -3.30 7.05
N TYR A 155 5.89 -4.53 7.38
CA TYR A 155 4.99 -5.34 6.55
C TYR A 155 3.63 -4.67 6.34
N ARG A 156 2.99 -4.07 7.36
CA ARG A 156 1.69 -3.38 7.19
C ARG A 156 1.79 -2.23 6.19
N VAL A 157 2.87 -1.45 6.28
CA VAL A 157 3.12 -0.34 5.35
C VAL A 157 3.35 -0.87 3.93
N GLN A 158 4.20 -1.88 3.74
CA GLN A 158 4.42 -2.51 2.43
C GLN A 158 3.12 -3.09 1.86
N ARG A 159 2.36 -3.80 2.68
CA ARG A 159 1.06 -4.38 2.31
C ARG A 159 0.09 -3.32 1.81
N ALA A 160 -0.01 -2.18 2.50
CA ALA A 160 -0.88 -1.09 2.08
C ALA A 160 -0.48 -0.54 0.70
N PHE A 161 0.81 -0.39 0.42
CA PHE A 161 1.29 -0.04 -0.93
C PHE A 161 0.97 -1.11 -1.97
N TYR A 162 1.18 -2.39 -1.65
CA TYR A 162 0.82 -3.49 -2.54
C TYR A 162 -0.67 -3.50 -2.88
N PHE A 163 -1.56 -3.31 -1.90
CA PHE A 163 -3.00 -3.22 -2.13
C PHE A 163 -3.36 -2.00 -2.95
N PHE A 164 -2.73 -0.85 -2.67
CA PHE A 164 -2.93 0.34 -3.49
C PHE A 164 -2.59 0.08 -4.98
N GLU A 165 -1.44 -0.53 -5.27
CA GLU A 165 -1.07 -0.89 -6.64
C GLU A 165 -2.03 -1.92 -7.25
N PHE A 166 -2.44 -2.92 -6.47
CA PHE A 166 -3.40 -3.92 -6.89
C PHE A 166 -4.72 -3.29 -7.35
N PHE A 167 -5.29 -2.36 -6.58
CA PHE A 167 -6.49 -1.63 -6.98
C PHE A 167 -6.25 -0.74 -8.20
N CYS A 168 -5.09 -0.10 -8.31
CA CYS A 168 -4.74 0.65 -9.53
C CYS A 168 -4.72 -0.26 -10.76
N CYS A 169 -4.21 -1.49 -10.63
CA CYS A 169 -4.15 -2.47 -11.71
C CYS A 169 -5.53 -2.97 -12.13
N LEU A 170 -6.42 -3.24 -11.17
CA LEU A 170 -7.79 -3.70 -11.44
C LEU A 170 -8.53 -2.77 -12.39
N TRP A 171 -8.30 -1.46 -12.27
CA TRP A 171 -9.03 -0.45 -13.03
C TRP A 171 -8.26 0.15 -14.21
N ASP A 172 -7.04 -0.32 -14.46
CA ASP A 172 -6.21 0.24 -15.52
C ASP A 172 -6.78 -0.08 -16.91
N GLY A 173 -7.13 0.96 -17.66
CA GLY A 173 -7.46 0.87 -19.10
C GLY A 173 -8.80 0.20 -19.46
N GLY A 174 -9.69 -0.09 -18.52
CA GLY A 174 -11.03 -0.66 -18.78
C GLY A 174 -12.01 0.29 -19.51
N PRO A 175 -13.10 -0.21 -20.11
CA PRO A 175 -14.08 0.58 -20.86
C PRO A 175 -14.93 1.47 -19.94
N TYR A 176 -15.03 2.79 -20.17
CA TYR A 176 -15.82 3.73 -19.33
C TYR A 176 -17.15 3.10 -18.89
N ILE A 177 -17.27 2.70 -17.61
CA ILE A 177 -18.54 2.19 -17.09
C ILE A 177 -19.32 3.41 -16.66
N VAL A 178 -20.53 3.53 -17.17
CA VAL A 178 -21.40 4.69 -16.97
C VAL A 178 -21.91 4.76 -15.52
N ASP A 179 -21.86 3.65 -14.80
CA ASP A 179 -22.29 3.49 -13.41
C ASP A 179 -21.08 3.58 -12.48
N TRP A 180 -20.69 4.82 -12.15
CA TRP A 180 -19.57 5.12 -11.28
C TRP A 180 -19.78 4.56 -9.87
N ASP A 181 -21.01 4.59 -9.37
CA ASP A 181 -21.40 4.15 -8.02
C ASP A 181 -21.13 2.65 -7.77
N ARG A 182 -21.00 1.84 -8.83
CA ARG A 182 -20.72 0.38 -8.73
C ARG A 182 -19.25 0.00 -8.78
N GLN A 183 -18.35 0.86 -9.27
CA GLN A 183 -16.91 0.54 -9.28
C GLN A 183 -16.28 0.63 -7.89
N TRP A 184 -16.88 1.45 -7.03
CA TRP A 184 -16.32 1.90 -5.76
C TRP A 184 -16.76 1.07 -4.56
N SER A 185 -17.73 0.19 -4.76
CA SER A 185 -18.19 -0.78 -3.77
C SER A 185 -17.25 -1.98 -3.59
N LEU A 186 -16.18 -2.11 -4.37
CA LEU A 186 -15.25 -3.25 -4.25
C LEU A 186 -14.55 -3.36 -2.89
N PRO A 187 -14.00 -2.30 -2.27
CA PRO A 187 -13.53 -2.35 -0.89
C PRO A 187 -14.59 -2.84 0.11
N LEU A 188 -15.88 -2.54 -0.14
CA LEU A 188 -17.00 -3.08 0.64
C LEU A 188 -17.17 -4.58 0.43
N TYR A 189 -17.08 -5.06 -0.82
CA TYR A 189 -17.19 -6.49 -1.14
C TYR A 189 -15.99 -7.31 -0.68
N VAL A 190 -14.78 -6.73 -0.64
CA VAL A 190 -13.61 -7.41 -0.08
C VAL A 190 -13.78 -7.62 1.43
N GLY A 191 -14.68 -6.86 2.07
CA GLY A 191 -14.97 -6.96 3.50
C GLY A 191 -13.76 -6.57 4.34
N PHE A 192 -12.96 -5.60 3.86
CA PHE A 192 -11.85 -5.09 4.64
C PHE A 192 -12.36 -4.48 5.93
N ASP A 193 -11.72 -4.90 7.03
CA ASP A 193 -11.93 -4.24 8.29
C ASP A 193 -11.57 -2.75 8.17
N PRO A 194 -12.29 -1.85 8.86
CA PRO A 194 -12.12 -0.41 8.69
C PRO A 194 -10.67 0.09 8.88
N TRP A 195 -9.90 -0.50 9.79
CA TRP A 195 -8.50 -0.13 9.98
C TRP A 195 -7.59 -0.51 8.80
N ILE A 196 -7.92 -1.55 8.02
CA ILE A 196 -7.19 -1.90 6.79
C ILE A 196 -7.48 -0.84 5.72
N ASN A 197 -8.73 -0.39 5.60
CA ASN A 197 -9.09 0.72 4.73
C ASN A 197 -8.38 2.01 5.15
N GLU A 198 -8.23 2.26 6.44
CA GLU A 198 -7.47 3.41 6.94
C GLU A 198 -5.95 3.29 6.68
N GLN A 199 -5.38 2.08 6.69
CA GLN A 199 -3.99 1.85 6.27
C GLN A 199 -3.81 2.21 4.78
N LEU A 200 -4.75 1.77 3.93
CA LEU A 200 -4.76 2.12 2.51
C LEU A 200 -4.93 3.63 2.29
N ALA A 201 -5.83 4.26 3.04
CA ALA A 201 -6.02 5.72 3.04
C ALA A 201 -4.73 6.45 3.42
N SER A 202 -4.00 5.98 4.44
CA SER A 202 -2.75 6.58 4.91
C SER A 202 -1.67 6.59 3.83
N VAL A 203 -1.47 5.48 3.11
CA VAL A 203 -0.48 5.44 2.01
C VAL A 203 -0.95 6.23 0.79
N TYR A 204 -2.25 6.30 0.54
CA TYR A 204 -2.80 7.13 -0.53
C TYR A 204 -2.58 8.62 -0.28
N GLU A 205 -2.89 9.13 0.92
CA GLU A 205 -2.61 10.52 1.27
C GLU A 205 -1.11 10.83 1.20
N TYR A 206 -0.28 9.88 1.62
CA TYR A 206 1.16 9.99 1.46
C TYR A 206 1.56 10.16 -0.01
N LEU A 207 1.06 9.31 -0.91
CA LEU A 207 1.33 9.39 -2.35
C LEU A 207 0.83 10.71 -2.94
N LEU A 208 -0.35 11.18 -2.54
CA LEU A 208 -0.88 12.49 -2.94
C LEU A 208 0.04 13.64 -2.53
N ARG A 209 0.60 13.61 -1.31
CA ARG A 209 1.55 14.64 -0.85
C ARG A 209 2.83 14.61 -1.67
N GLN A 210 3.40 13.42 -1.90
CA GLN A 210 4.59 13.27 -2.75
C GLN A 210 4.34 13.81 -4.16
N LEU A 211 3.19 13.46 -4.74
CA LEU A 211 2.77 13.94 -6.05
C LEU A 211 2.60 15.47 -6.07
N THR A 212 1.92 16.03 -5.09
CA THR A 212 1.63 17.47 -4.98
C THR A 212 2.93 18.28 -4.96
N ILE A 213 3.96 17.82 -4.24
CA ILE A 213 5.29 18.43 -4.24
C ILE A 213 5.87 18.45 -5.67
N ALA A 214 5.87 17.29 -6.34
CA ALA A 214 6.42 17.16 -7.69
C ALA A 214 5.64 17.96 -8.75
N PHE A 215 4.32 18.05 -8.59
CA PHE A 215 3.40 18.75 -9.48
C PHE A 215 3.53 20.27 -9.30
N ASN A 216 3.57 20.76 -8.05
CA ASN A 216 3.76 22.18 -7.75
C ASN A 216 5.09 22.71 -8.31
N ASP A 217 6.17 21.91 -8.27
CA ASP A 217 7.44 22.28 -8.90
C ASP A 217 7.31 22.54 -10.42
N VAL A 218 6.37 21.88 -11.10
CA VAL A 218 6.11 22.09 -12.53
C VAL A 218 5.27 23.36 -12.75
N TYR A 219 4.24 23.58 -11.94
CA TYR A 219 3.22 24.61 -12.13
C TYR A 219 3.51 25.97 -11.47
N ARG A 220 4.39 26.04 -10.47
CA ARG A 220 4.77 27.28 -9.73
C ARG A 220 5.24 28.43 -10.63
N ILE A 221 5.81 28.12 -11.80
CA ILE A 221 6.22 29.13 -12.80
C ILE A 221 5.09 29.50 -13.76
N ARG A 222 4.12 28.59 -14.01
CA ARG A 222 3.04 28.85 -14.96
C ARG A 222 2.01 29.85 -14.40
N TRP A 223 1.83 29.88 -13.08
CA TRP A 223 0.79 30.69 -12.43
C TRP A 223 1.29 31.79 -11.48
N GLY A 224 2.60 31.84 -11.20
CA GLY A 224 3.21 32.91 -10.38
C GLY A 224 2.88 32.81 -8.88
N THR A 225 3.93 32.63 -8.07
CA THR A 225 3.99 32.93 -6.62
C THR A 225 2.75 32.56 -5.78
N LEU A 226 2.44 31.27 -5.66
CA LEU A 226 1.77 30.76 -4.46
C LEU A 226 2.84 30.16 -3.54
N ASN A 227 2.89 30.62 -2.28
CA ASN A 227 3.79 30.08 -1.25
C ASN A 227 3.37 28.63 -0.95
N THR A 228 4.24 27.68 -1.28
CA THR A 228 3.95 26.24 -1.26
C THR A 228 4.26 25.54 0.07
N ALA A 229 4.68 26.28 1.10
CA ALA A 229 5.09 25.66 2.36
C ALA A 229 3.92 25.05 3.15
N ASP A 230 2.70 25.53 2.90
CA ASP A 230 1.50 25.19 3.69
C ASP A 230 0.32 24.66 2.85
N LEU A 231 0.56 24.25 1.58
CA LEU A 231 -0.51 23.67 0.78
C LEU A 231 -0.74 22.23 1.25
N GLU A 232 -1.71 22.08 2.17
CA GLU A 232 -2.33 20.79 2.43
C GLU A 232 -2.76 20.16 1.08
N PRO A 233 -2.56 18.84 0.91
CA PRO A 233 -3.00 18.16 -0.30
C PRO A 233 -4.48 18.44 -0.53
N ASP A 234 -4.79 19.09 -1.66
CA ASP A 234 -6.18 19.27 -2.08
C ASP A 234 -6.72 17.92 -2.55
N TYR A 235 -7.40 17.23 -1.63
CA TYR A 235 -8.05 15.93 -1.86
C TYR A 235 -9.17 16.01 -2.90
N GLU A 236 -9.73 17.21 -3.13
CA GLU A 236 -10.78 17.46 -4.09
C GLU A 236 -10.21 17.72 -5.49
N ASN A 237 -8.88 17.81 -5.63
CA ASN A 237 -8.22 17.91 -6.91
C ASN A 237 -8.25 16.57 -7.65
N ALA A 238 -9.28 16.40 -8.48
CA ALA A 238 -9.47 15.24 -9.34
C ALA A 238 -8.26 14.93 -10.23
N GLU A 239 -7.44 15.92 -10.61
CA GLU A 239 -6.21 15.69 -11.39
C GLU A 239 -5.16 14.95 -10.56
N ASN A 240 -4.96 15.31 -9.29
CA ASN A 240 -4.01 14.61 -8.42
C ASN A 240 -4.46 13.18 -8.12
N ALA A 241 -5.74 12.99 -7.82
CA ALA A 241 -6.30 11.67 -7.59
C ALA A 241 -6.17 10.78 -8.84
N PHE A 242 -6.42 11.34 -10.03
CA PHE A 242 -6.19 10.67 -11.32
C PHE A 242 -4.72 10.28 -11.55
N LEU A 243 -3.79 11.17 -11.24
CA LEU A 243 -2.35 10.90 -11.41
C LEU A 243 -1.86 9.84 -10.43
N VAL A 244 -2.33 9.85 -9.17
CA VAL A 244 -2.00 8.81 -8.18
C VAL A 244 -2.55 7.44 -8.60
N SER A 245 -3.74 7.41 -9.20
CA SER A 245 -4.35 6.16 -9.66
C SER A 245 -3.60 5.46 -10.80
N ARG A 246 -2.60 6.10 -11.42
CA ARG A 246 -1.73 5.47 -12.41
C ARG A 246 -0.82 4.40 -11.78
N GLY A 247 -0.77 4.35 -10.46
CA GLY A 247 -0.03 3.36 -9.70
C GLY A 247 1.30 3.89 -9.18
N ILE A 248 1.90 3.09 -8.31
CA ILE A 248 3.07 3.42 -7.50
C ILE A 248 4.28 3.76 -8.38
N ASN A 249 4.53 2.98 -9.42
CA ASN A 249 5.67 3.21 -10.32
C ASN A 249 5.56 4.56 -11.06
N TYR A 250 4.34 5.02 -11.38
CA TYR A 250 4.15 6.33 -12.00
C TYR A 250 4.49 7.44 -11.01
N VAL A 251 3.90 7.40 -9.81
CA VAL A 251 4.17 8.38 -8.75
C VAL A 251 5.66 8.41 -8.42
N TYR A 252 6.32 7.25 -8.34
CA TYR A 252 7.75 7.13 -8.11
C TYR A 252 8.58 7.81 -9.20
N LYS A 253 8.32 7.51 -10.48
CA LYS A 253 9.05 8.14 -11.60
C LYS A 253 8.88 9.66 -11.61
N LEU A 254 7.67 10.14 -11.35
CA LEU A 254 7.36 11.57 -11.36
C LEU A 254 8.03 12.30 -10.20
N THR A 255 7.96 11.75 -8.99
CA THR A 255 8.55 12.36 -7.78
C THR A 255 10.07 12.30 -7.78
N ARG A 256 10.66 11.25 -8.37
CA ARG A 256 12.12 11.05 -8.45
C ARG A 256 12.75 11.59 -9.72
N ALA A 257 11.97 12.11 -10.67
CA ALA A 257 12.51 12.72 -11.87
C ALA A 257 13.44 13.90 -11.49
N PRO A 258 14.70 13.90 -11.98
CA PRO A 258 15.74 14.81 -11.49
C PRO A 258 15.58 16.24 -12.00
N THR A 259 14.85 16.43 -13.10
CA THR A 259 14.64 17.74 -13.71
C THR A 259 13.16 18.01 -13.91
N ARG A 260 12.81 19.29 -13.92
CA ARG A 260 11.46 19.76 -14.21
C ARG A 260 10.99 19.28 -15.59
N GLU A 261 11.86 19.31 -16.59
CA GLU A 261 11.53 18.88 -17.96
C GLU A 261 11.23 17.38 -18.02
N ALA A 262 11.90 16.56 -17.19
CA ALA A 262 11.55 15.15 -17.06
C ALA A 262 10.16 14.97 -16.44
N ARG A 263 9.81 15.74 -15.40
CA ARG A 263 8.46 15.73 -14.81
C ARG A 263 7.39 16.20 -15.79
N CYS A 264 7.62 17.31 -16.50
CA CYS A 264 6.72 17.80 -17.55
C CYS A 264 6.48 16.73 -18.62
N ARG A 265 7.52 16.03 -19.08
CA ARG A 265 7.38 14.96 -20.07
C ARG A 265 6.54 13.79 -19.55
N LEU A 266 6.70 13.41 -18.29
CA LEU A 266 5.89 12.36 -17.65
C LEU A 266 4.42 12.78 -17.50
N LEU A 267 4.14 14.04 -17.16
CA LEU A 267 2.78 14.56 -17.08
C LEU A 267 2.11 14.63 -18.46
N VAL A 268 2.82 15.12 -19.48
CA VAL A 268 2.29 15.22 -20.85
C VAL A 268 2.10 13.85 -21.51
N ALA A 269 2.96 12.88 -21.24
CA ALA A 269 2.84 11.54 -21.82
C ALA A 269 1.56 10.81 -21.36
N GLU A 270 1.02 11.17 -20.19
CA GLU A 270 -0.09 10.48 -19.54
C GLU A 270 -1.46 11.16 -19.69
N THR A 271 -1.57 12.15 -20.60
CA THR A 271 -2.83 12.89 -20.86
C THR A 271 -3.90 12.06 -21.57
N LYS A 272 -3.80 10.72 -21.60
CA LYS A 272 -4.87 9.88 -22.11
C LYS A 272 -5.95 9.78 -21.02
N PRO A 273 -7.15 10.35 -21.22
CA PRO A 273 -8.26 10.10 -20.30
C PRO A 273 -8.53 8.60 -20.31
N GLY A 274 -8.27 7.96 -19.18
CA GLY A 274 -8.58 6.56 -18.91
C GLY A 274 -9.33 6.48 -17.59
N LYS A 275 -9.90 5.32 -17.28
CA LYS A 275 -10.39 5.07 -15.92
C LYS A 275 -9.24 5.18 -14.93
N SER A 276 -9.60 5.61 -13.72
CA SER A 276 -8.67 5.84 -12.63
C SER A 276 -9.30 5.35 -11.35
N PHE A 277 -8.59 4.50 -10.60
CA PHE A 277 -8.92 4.16 -9.22
C PHE A 277 -8.80 5.41 -8.31
N LEU A 278 -9.90 6.10 -8.06
CA LEU A 278 -10.04 7.23 -7.14
C LEU A 278 -10.42 6.70 -5.76
N LEU A 279 -9.40 6.35 -4.97
CA LEU A 279 -9.61 5.79 -3.63
C LEU A 279 -10.51 6.68 -2.75
N ASN A 280 -10.42 8.01 -2.87
CA ASN A 280 -11.23 8.94 -2.10
C ASN A 280 -12.73 8.74 -2.36
N VAL A 281 -13.15 8.57 -3.62
CA VAL A 281 -14.54 8.27 -3.99
C VAL A 281 -14.95 6.90 -3.45
N ALA A 282 -14.06 5.90 -3.57
CA ALA A 282 -14.26 4.57 -3.00
C ALA A 282 -14.57 4.60 -1.49
N ILE A 283 -13.84 5.45 -0.77
CA ILE A 283 -13.97 5.56 0.67
C ILE A 283 -15.19 6.40 1.07
N GLU A 284 -15.58 7.41 0.30
CA GLU A 284 -16.81 8.18 0.51
C GLU A 284 -18.05 7.26 0.43
N ASP A 285 -18.14 6.41 -0.60
CA ASP A 285 -19.25 5.45 -0.74
C ASP A 285 -19.26 4.42 0.40
N LEU A 286 -18.08 3.92 0.79
CA LEU A 286 -17.89 3.02 1.94
C LEU A 286 -18.39 3.66 3.25
N ASN A 287 -18.07 4.93 3.45
CA ASN A 287 -18.44 5.73 4.61
C ASN A 287 -19.94 5.96 4.71
N ASP A 288 -20.60 6.29 3.60
CA ASP A 288 -22.06 6.45 3.55
C ASP A 288 -22.78 5.13 3.88
N GLN A 289 -22.25 4.00 3.41
CA GLN A 289 -22.78 2.69 3.78
C GLN A 289 -22.58 2.40 5.27
N TYR A 290 -21.38 2.61 5.81
CA TYR A 290 -21.11 2.46 7.25
C TYR A 290 -22.06 3.32 8.09
N TYR A 291 -22.33 4.55 7.67
CA TYR A 291 -23.28 5.44 8.31
C TYR A 291 -24.70 4.86 8.29
N HIS A 292 -25.19 4.41 7.14
CA HIS A 292 -26.50 3.79 7.01
C HIS A 292 -26.64 2.52 7.86
N GLU A 293 -25.62 1.66 7.90
CA GLU A 293 -25.66 0.45 8.70
C GLU A 293 -25.61 0.72 10.21
N ARG A 294 -24.84 1.74 10.64
CA ARG A 294 -24.77 2.19 12.04
C ARG A 294 -26.15 2.62 12.56
N HIS A 295 -26.90 3.36 11.76
CA HIS A 295 -28.22 3.88 12.15
C HIS A 295 -29.35 2.85 12.07
N THR A 296 -29.15 1.73 11.37
CA THR A 296 -30.18 0.70 11.21
C THR A 296 -30.09 -0.45 12.22
N HIS A 297 -29.18 -0.37 13.21
CA HIS A 297 -28.91 -1.43 14.21
C HIS A 297 -28.61 -2.82 13.62
N ARG A 298 -28.32 -2.89 12.32
CA ARG A 298 -28.06 -4.14 11.60
C ARG A 298 -26.59 -4.36 11.29
N SER A 299 -25.72 -3.36 11.50
CA SER A 299 -24.30 -3.53 11.20
C SER A 299 -23.60 -4.44 12.23
N PRO A 300 -23.04 -5.57 11.78
CA PRO A 300 -22.10 -6.33 12.59
C PRO A 300 -20.73 -5.64 12.70
N LEU A 301 -20.49 -4.45 12.15
CA LEU A 301 -19.21 -3.71 12.20
C LEU A 301 -19.18 -2.59 13.25
N PHE A 302 -20.33 -2.10 13.72
CA PHE A 302 -20.42 -0.93 14.61
C PHE A 302 -21.19 -1.17 15.92
N GLY A 303 -21.62 -2.41 16.15
CA GLY A 303 -22.34 -2.78 17.37
C GLY A 303 -21.42 -3.24 18.50
N ALA A 304 -21.92 -3.18 19.75
CA ALA A 304 -21.30 -3.85 20.89
C ALA A 304 -21.07 -5.37 20.66
N ALA A 305 -21.76 -5.96 19.68
CA ALA A 305 -21.54 -7.32 19.22
C ALA A 305 -20.27 -7.48 18.34
N TYR A 306 -19.91 -6.49 17.50
CA TYR A 306 -18.64 -6.49 16.77
C TYR A 306 -17.46 -6.36 17.71
N MET A 307 -17.54 -5.42 18.65
CA MET A 307 -16.50 -5.20 19.65
C MET A 307 -16.35 -6.41 20.56
N ARG A 308 -17.47 -7.04 20.97
CA ARG A 308 -17.44 -8.34 21.67
C ARG A 308 -16.89 -9.45 20.79
N ALA A 309 -17.21 -9.50 19.50
CA ALA A 309 -16.65 -10.48 18.58
C ALA A 309 -15.15 -10.27 18.34
N LEU A 310 -14.63 -9.04 18.29
CA LEU A 310 -13.21 -8.75 18.23
C LEU A 310 -12.50 -9.16 19.53
N GLN A 311 -13.13 -8.90 20.69
CA GLN A 311 -12.64 -9.33 21.99
C GLN A 311 -12.68 -10.87 22.16
N ASP A 312 -13.74 -11.54 21.70
CA ASP A 312 -13.88 -13.01 21.71
C ASP A 312 -13.03 -13.68 20.62
N ARG A 313 -12.77 -13.03 19.48
CA ARG A 313 -11.87 -13.51 18.41
C ARG A 313 -10.42 -13.62 18.87
N SER A 314 -10.03 -12.87 19.90
CA SER A 314 -8.74 -13.08 20.59
C SER A 314 -8.65 -14.45 21.29
N GLN A 315 -9.80 -15.13 21.50
CA GLN A 315 -9.92 -16.45 22.12
C GLN A 315 -10.27 -17.58 21.11
N HIS A 316 -10.84 -17.26 19.92
CA HIS A 316 -11.19 -18.25 18.89
C HIS A 316 -10.97 -17.71 17.45
N PRO A 317 -9.97 -18.20 16.68
CA PRO A 317 -9.54 -17.62 15.39
C PRO A 317 -10.36 -18.04 14.15
N ASP A 318 -11.41 -18.86 14.27
CA ASP A 318 -11.97 -19.63 13.13
C ASP A 318 -13.11 -18.96 12.31
N VAL A 319 -13.37 -17.65 12.42
CA VAL A 319 -14.45 -16.99 11.65
C VAL A 319 -13.92 -16.05 10.58
N SER A 320 -13.91 -16.59 9.35
CA SER A 320 -13.50 -16.01 8.07
C SER A 320 -13.82 -14.53 7.83
N THR A 321 -12.75 -13.76 7.65
CA THR A 321 -12.56 -12.73 6.63
C THR A 321 -11.14 -12.93 6.08
N SER A 322 -11.01 -13.79 5.07
CA SER A 322 -9.82 -14.13 4.25
C SER A 322 -8.43 -14.05 4.92
N ASP A 323 -7.78 -15.21 5.07
CA ASP A 323 -6.42 -15.37 5.60
C ASP A 323 -5.34 -14.55 4.87
N LEU A 324 -5.60 -14.15 3.61
CA LEU A 324 -4.72 -13.28 2.83
C LEU A 324 -4.64 -11.85 3.39
N PHE A 325 -5.72 -11.41 4.05
CA PHE A 325 -5.88 -10.06 4.60
C PHE A 325 -5.66 -10.01 6.12
N LEU A 326 -5.63 -11.18 6.79
CA LEU A 326 -5.45 -11.30 8.25
C LEU A 326 -4.31 -12.26 8.68
N PRO A 327 -3.02 -11.89 8.52
CA PRO A 327 -1.97 -12.51 9.32
C PRO A 327 -1.79 -11.87 10.71
N ASP A 328 -2.51 -10.77 11.01
CA ASP A 328 -2.28 -9.94 12.19
C ASP A 328 -3.28 -10.14 13.35
N LEU A 329 -4.14 -11.16 13.26
CA LEU A 329 -5.14 -11.51 14.30
C LEU A 329 -4.54 -11.87 15.68
N GLY A 330 -3.21 -11.84 15.83
CA GLY A 330 -2.52 -12.24 17.05
C GLY A 330 -1.93 -11.11 17.90
N LYS A 331 -1.96 -9.84 17.48
CA LYS A 331 -1.36 -8.73 18.26
C LYS A 331 -2.21 -7.47 18.22
N SER A 332 -2.65 -7.03 19.40
CA SER A 332 -3.29 -5.73 19.63
C SER A 332 -2.47 -4.60 18.98
N GLY A 333 -3.15 -3.66 18.33
CA GLY A 333 -2.52 -2.58 17.58
C GLY A 333 -3.52 -1.87 16.68
N PRO A 334 -3.47 -2.06 15.35
CA PRO A 334 -4.25 -1.26 14.41
C PRO A 334 -5.75 -1.20 14.70
N ALA A 335 -6.39 -2.34 14.97
CA ALA A 335 -7.83 -2.40 15.26
C ALA A 335 -8.18 -1.67 16.57
N GLU A 336 -7.39 -1.88 17.62
CA GLU A 336 -7.61 -1.24 18.92
C GLU A 336 -7.39 0.27 18.85
N ILE A 337 -6.26 0.70 18.27
CA ILE A 337 -5.90 2.11 18.07
C ILE A 337 -6.98 2.80 17.23
N TRP A 338 -7.42 2.16 16.14
CA TRP A 338 -8.46 2.70 15.29
C TRP A 338 -9.79 2.79 16.04
N CYS A 339 -10.18 1.77 16.80
CA CYS A 339 -11.40 1.81 17.61
C CYS A 339 -11.35 2.92 18.67
N GLN A 340 -10.23 3.07 19.38
CA GLN A 340 -10.03 4.17 20.33
C GLN A 340 -10.11 5.54 19.63
N ALA A 341 -9.54 5.64 18.42
CA ALA A 341 -9.56 6.85 17.65
C ALA A 341 -10.97 7.25 17.20
N HIS A 342 -11.79 6.29 16.76
CA HIS A 342 -13.05 6.55 16.06
C HIS A 342 -14.31 6.33 16.91
N LEU A 343 -14.24 5.52 17.96
CA LEU A 343 -15.40 5.10 18.76
C LEU A 343 -15.50 5.78 20.13
N SER A 344 -14.63 6.74 20.46
CA SER A 344 -14.78 7.54 21.69
C SER A 344 -16.06 8.37 21.67
N ASP A 345 -16.68 8.59 22.83
CA ASP A 345 -18.01 9.21 22.99
C ASP A 345 -18.16 10.58 22.29
N ASP A 346 -17.07 11.33 22.14
CA ASP A 346 -17.04 12.63 21.45
C ASP A 346 -17.23 12.54 19.92
N HIS A 347 -17.02 11.37 19.31
CA HIS A 347 -17.10 11.15 17.86
C HIS A 347 -18.48 10.65 17.40
N ALA A 348 -19.45 10.54 18.31
CA ALA A 348 -20.85 10.29 17.97
C ALA A 348 -21.48 11.40 17.10
N GLN A 349 -20.83 12.56 16.99
CA GLN A 349 -21.25 13.69 16.14
C GLN A 349 -20.64 13.69 14.74
N TRP A 350 -19.65 12.84 14.48
CA TRP A 350 -19.00 12.79 13.16
C TRP A 350 -19.92 11.99 12.24
N GLY A 351 -20.38 12.63 11.17
CA GLY A 351 -21.42 12.16 10.25
C GLY A 351 -21.03 10.90 9.48
N SER A 352 -21.12 10.92 8.15
CA SER A 352 -20.65 9.80 7.34
C SER A 352 -19.12 9.69 7.27
N ASP A 353 -18.38 10.75 7.60
CA ASP A 353 -16.91 10.79 7.48
C ASP A 353 -16.19 9.92 8.52
N PHE A 354 -15.77 8.74 8.10
CA PHE A 354 -15.19 7.73 8.97
C PHE A 354 -13.78 7.35 8.51
N VAL A 355 -13.63 6.45 7.53
CA VAL A 355 -12.34 6.19 6.90
C VAL A 355 -11.93 7.41 6.05
N LEU A 356 -10.64 7.74 6.00
CA LEU A 356 -10.12 8.93 5.27
C LEU A 356 -10.72 10.27 5.75
N SER A 357 -11.39 10.31 6.90
CA SER A 357 -11.97 11.55 7.43
C SER A 357 -10.90 12.64 7.59
N LYS A 358 -11.21 13.88 7.19
CA LYS A 358 -10.29 15.03 7.27
C LYS A 358 -9.82 15.28 8.71
N ASN A 359 -10.64 14.92 9.71
CA ASN A 359 -10.30 15.05 11.14
C ASN A 359 -9.11 14.18 11.56
N PHE A 360 -8.80 13.12 10.79
CA PHE A 360 -7.71 12.19 11.05
C PHE A 360 -6.52 12.34 10.09
N ALA A 361 -6.45 13.41 9.27
CA ALA A 361 -5.35 13.60 8.32
C ALA A 361 -3.97 13.68 9.00
N HIS A 362 -3.94 14.17 10.24
CA HIS A 362 -2.74 14.27 11.08
C HIS A 362 -2.32 12.89 11.63
N GLU A 363 -3.28 12.10 12.10
CA GLU A 363 -3.10 10.76 12.62
C GLU A 363 -2.65 9.80 11.50
N ARG A 364 -3.22 9.93 10.30
CA ARG A 364 -2.77 9.21 9.10
C ARG A 364 -1.37 9.63 8.66
N LYS A 365 -1.00 10.92 8.78
CA LYS A 365 0.38 11.37 8.58
C LYS A 365 1.35 10.69 9.54
N ALA A 366 0.92 10.48 10.78
CA ALA A 366 1.66 9.72 11.78
C ALA A 366 1.61 8.20 11.55
N GLY A 367 0.83 7.71 10.58
CA GLY A 367 0.65 6.28 10.33
C GLY A 367 0.02 5.54 11.51
N TYR A 368 -0.92 6.15 12.24
CA TYR A 368 -1.40 5.60 13.53
C TYR A 368 -1.96 4.16 13.47
N VAL A 369 -2.48 3.71 12.32
CA VAL A 369 -2.94 2.32 12.09
C VAL A 369 -1.86 1.38 11.55
N MET A 370 -0.61 1.83 11.41
CA MET A 370 0.52 1.04 10.93
C MET A 370 1.33 0.42 12.08
N TRP A 371 1.19 0.96 13.28
CA TRP A 371 2.06 0.62 14.40
C TRP A 371 1.48 -0.46 15.31
N ASP A 372 2.36 -1.17 16.01
CA ASP A 372 1.98 -2.08 17.08
C ASP A 372 1.44 -1.28 18.29
N ALA A 373 0.50 -1.83 19.06
CA ALA A 373 -0.05 -1.13 20.23
C ALA A 373 1.04 -0.67 21.22
N CYS A 374 2.10 -1.46 21.35
CA CYS A 374 3.23 -1.14 22.22
C CYS A 374 4.04 0.09 21.78
N ARG A 375 3.91 0.54 20.52
CA ARG A 375 4.55 1.77 20.04
C ARG A 375 3.70 2.99 20.36
N ILE A 376 2.37 2.84 20.29
CA ILE A 376 1.41 3.92 20.55
C ILE A 376 0.68 3.68 21.88
N LEU A 377 1.44 3.36 22.93
CA LEU A 377 0.88 2.99 24.24
C LEU A 377 0.03 4.10 24.88
N ASP A 378 0.16 5.32 24.39
CA ASP A 378 -0.53 6.51 24.92
C ASP A 378 -1.18 7.33 23.78
N PHE A 379 -1.93 6.66 22.89
CA PHE A 379 -2.70 7.36 21.87
C PHE A 379 -3.69 8.40 22.46
N GLU A 380 -4.15 8.21 23.70
CA GLU A 380 -4.92 9.23 24.41
C GLU A 380 -4.08 10.48 24.76
N ASN A 381 -2.81 10.35 25.14
CA ASN A 381 -1.95 11.51 25.36
C ASN A 381 -1.60 12.19 24.02
N PHE A 382 -1.41 11.41 22.95
CA PHE A 382 -1.29 11.91 21.57
C PHE A 382 -2.47 12.83 21.21
N LYS A 383 -3.72 12.43 21.52
CA LYS A 383 -4.90 13.27 21.31
C LYS A 383 -4.97 14.47 22.27
N ARG A 384 -4.65 14.30 23.56
CA ARG A 384 -4.78 15.36 24.58
C ARG A 384 -3.77 16.48 24.42
N GLU A 385 -2.53 16.21 24.02
CA GLU A 385 -1.53 17.25 23.75
C GLU A 385 -1.96 18.16 22.58
N LYS A 386 -2.67 17.60 21.60
CA LYS A 386 -3.26 18.32 20.45
C LYS A 386 -4.40 19.26 20.84
N ASP A 387 -5.28 18.85 21.76
CA ASP A 387 -6.35 19.72 22.26
C ASP A 387 -5.81 20.90 23.08
N VAL A 388 -4.65 20.73 23.72
CA VAL A 388 -3.96 21.79 24.46
C VAL A 388 -3.20 22.72 23.51
N SER A 389 -2.55 22.20 22.46
CA SER A 389 -1.84 23.03 21.48
C SER A 389 -2.79 23.86 20.61
N ASN A 390 -3.91 23.30 20.14
CA ASN A 390 -4.91 24.02 19.36
C ASN A 390 -5.63 25.13 20.15
N ARG A 391 -5.77 25.00 21.47
CA ARG A 391 -6.33 26.05 22.34
C ARG A 391 -5.38 27.22 22.59
N ASN A 392 -4.08 27.04 22.37
CA ASN A 392 -3.07 28.09 22.57
C ASN A 392 -2.81 28.93 21.30
N TYR A 393 -3.41 28.57 20.17
CA TYR A 393 -3.31 29.29 18.89
C TYR A 393 -4.62 29.98 18.45
N GLN A 394 -5.67 29.94 19.27
CA GLN A 394 -6.86 30.80 19.17
C GLN A 394 -6.77 31.93 20.19
#